data_AF-A0A523DSP2-F1
#
_entry.id   AF-A0A523DSP2-F1
#
_cell.length_a   1.000
_cell.length_b   1.000
_cell.length_c   1.000
_cell.angle_alpha   90.00
_cell.angle_beta   90.00
_cell.angle_gamma   90.00
#
_symmetry.space_group_name_H-M   'P 1'
#
loop_
_entity.id
_entity.type
_entity.pdbx_description
1 polymer ?
#
loop_
_entity_poly.entity_id
_entity_poly.type
_entity_poly.pdbx_seq_one_letter_code
_entity_poly.pdbx_strand_id
1 'polypeptide(L)'
;MRETLTTRVFGRRRNILVDRPYQHRLSLMTTLMALLPPALFFGMYSLITSEGSRRIIEASPALEDMVRIQNRTESLMILAAVLFYGIGVYLVTLLESHRTAGFIHRIDGRLKELSRGKYAGVLTPRRDDHFHFLAVTVNQLSQGLHERAEEELAALDALGENLGEVILGLRTGSESRAGQKLDEVRHRLEAMRRLKAGQMESATDARIDMVQVSDDLPAEKVAPLPPDSLSG
;
A
#
# COMPACT_ATOMS: atom_id res chain seq x y z
N MET A 1 6.21 38.63 -30.86
CA MET A 1 6.25 37.32 -31.55
C MET A 1 7.59 36.69 -31.17
N ARG A 2 7.58 35.52 -30.50
CA ARG A 2 8.62 34.97 -29.57
C ARG A 2 8.51 35.62 -28.17
N GLU A 3 8.34 34.94 -27.04
CA GLU A 3 8.47 33.54 -26.62
C GLU A 3 7.38 33.18 -25.60
N THR A 4 6.56 32.16 -25.88
CA THR A 4 5.68 31.51 -24.88
C THR A 4 5.66 30.01 -25.16
N LEU A 5 6.75 29.31 -24.86
CA LEU A 5 6.86 27.86 -25.06
C LEU A 5 7.64 27.15 -23.94
N THR A 6 7.43 27.51 -22.67
CA THR A 6 8.10 26.80 -21.54
C THR A 6 7.18 26.34 -20.41
N THR A 7 5.84 26.48 -20.52
CA THR A 7 4.93 26.16 -19.40
C THR A 7 3.91 25.05 -19.66
N ARG A 8 4.10 24.19 -20.68
CA ARG A 8 3.18 23.08 -21.00
C ARG A 8 3.73 21.65 -20.78
N VAL A 9 4.67 21.43 -19.86
CA VAL A 9 5.16 20.05 -19.55
C VAL A 9 4.98 19.62 -18.08
N PHE A 10 4.82 20.54 -17.13
CA PHE A 10 4.64 20.16 -15.72
C PHE A 10 3.19 20.31 -15.27
N GLY A 11 2.38 19.31 -15.62
CA GLY A 11 1.01 19.15 -15.15
C GLY A 11 0.92 19.03 -13.62
N ARG A 12 0.29 20.04 -13.01
CA ARG A 12 -0.62 20.01 -11.84
C ARG A 12 -0.45 18.79 -10.89
N ARG A 13 0.40 18.98 -9.88
CA ARG A 13 0.51 18.21 -8.60
C ARG A 13 0.77 16.70 -8.72
N ARG A 14 1.99 16.30 -9.11
CA ARG A 14 2.55 14.97 -8.80
C ARG A 14 3.55 15.10 -7.66
N ASN A 15 3.10 14.93 -6.42
CA ASN A 15 4.02 14.79 -5.29
C ASN A 15 4.60 13.38 -5.37
N ILE A 16 5.81 13.24 -5.92
CA ILE A 16 6.50 11.97 -6.14
C ILE A 16 6.91 11.31 -4.81
N LEU A 17 6.73 11.97 -3.68
CA LEU A 17 6.95 11.36 -2.37
C LEU A 17 5.65 11.31 -1.61
N VAL A 18 5.11 10.10 -1.48
CA VAL A 18 3.93 9.80 -0.65
C VAL A 18 4.35 9.74 0.82
N ASP A 19 5.48 9.09 1.10
CA ASP A 19 6.11 9.02 2.42
C ASP A 19 7.64 9.23 2.27
N ARG A 20 8.06 10.50 2.35
CA ARG A 20 9.46 10.93 2.19
C ARG A 20 10.44 10.18 3.11
N PRO A 21 10.24 10.15 4.44
CA PRO A 21 11.20 9.54 5.34
C PRO A 21 11.32 8.03 5.12
N TYR A 22 10.21 7.33 4.85
CA TYR A 22 10.27 5.89 4.57
C TYR A 22 11.04 5.60 3.27
N GLN A 23 10.72 6.30 2.18
CA GLN A 23 11.33 6.07 0.86
C GLN A 23 12.84 6.35 0.87
N HIS A 24 13.26 7.42 1.55
CA HIS A 24 14.69 7.74 1.69
C HIS A 24 15.41 6.72 2.58
N ARG A 25 14.81 6.30 3.70
CA ARG A 25 15.41 5.29 4.58
C ARG A 25 15.60 3.97 3.85
N LEU A 26 14.58 3.50 3.13
CA LEU A 26 14.64 2.25 2.36
C LEU A 26 15.68 2.33 1.25
N SER A 27 15.63 3.37 0.40
CA SER A 27 16.60 3.53 -0.70
C SER A 27 18.02 3.65 -0.19
N LEU A 28 18.27 4.37 0.90
CA LEU A 28 19.60 4.49 1.49
C LEU A 28 20.10 3.15 2.04
N MET A 29 19.28 2.42 2.82
CA MET A 29 19.67 1.11 3.36
C MET A 29 19.96 0.10 2.25
N THR A 30 19.10 0.02 1.22
CA THR A 30 19.31 -0.87 0.07
C THR A 30 20.56 -0.49 -0.72
N THR A 31 20.81 0.81 -0.92
CA THR A 31 22.01 1.28 -1.64
C THR A 31 23.28 0.95 -0.87
N LEU A 32 23.31 1.17 0.45
CA LEU A 32 24.46 0.83 1.29
C LEU A 32 24.76 -0.67 1.27
N MET A 33 23.72 -1.52 1.34
CA MET A 33 23.88 -2.97 1.23
C MET A 33 24.36 -3.39 -0.17
N ALA A 34 23.86 -2.76 -1.22
CA ALA A 34 24.28 -3.02 -2.59
C ALA A 34 25.72 -2.56 -2.88
N LEU A 35 26.22 -1.54 -2.17
CA LEU A 35 27.59 -1.05 -2.31
C LEU A 35 28.63 -1.92 -1.61
N LEU A 36 28.22 -2.82 -0.72
CA LEU A 36 29.14 -3.66 0.05
C LEU A 36 29.95 -4.62 -0.85
N PRO A 37 29.37 -5.38 -1.80
CA PRO A 37 30.16 -6.25 -2.68
C PRO A 37 31.14 -5.48 -3.59
N PRO A 38 30.76 -4.38 -4.28
CA PRO A 38 31.72 -3.57 -5.05
C PRO A 38 32.84 -2.96 -4.19
N ALA A 39 32.53 -2.54 -2.96
CA ALA A 39 33.56 -2.02 -2.05
C ALA A 39 34.57 -3.10 -1.63
N LEU A 40 34.09 -4.30 -1.30
CA LEU A 40 34.95 -5.44 -1.00
C LEU A 40 35.79 -5.85 -2.21
N PHE A 41 35.19 -5.90 -3.40
CA PHE A 41 35.89 -6.19 -4.64
C PHE A 41 36.98 -5.15 -4.93
N PHE A 42 36.69 -3.86 -4.77
CA PHE A 42 37.67 -2.79 -4.94
C PHE A 42 38.82 -2.94 -3.94
N GLY A 43 38.52 -3.25 -2.68
CA GLY A 43 39.54 -3.52 -1.66
C GLY A 43 40.45 -4.68 -2.05
N MET A 44 39.87 -5.81 -2.44
CA MET A 44 40.62 -6.99 -2.89
C MET A 44 41.47 -6.70 -4.13
N TYR A 45 40.89 -6.04 -5.13
CA TYR A 45 41.60 -5.62 -6.34
C TYR A 45 42.78 -4.71 -6.02
N SER A 46 42.60 -3.73 -5.12
CA SER A 46 43.69 -2.81 -4.71
C SER A 46 44.87 -3.55 -4.07
N LEU A 47 44.60 -4.58 -3.25
CA LEU A 47 45.63 -5.41 -2.63
C LEU A 47 46.42 -6.18 -3.69
N ILE A 48 45.70 -6.90 -4.58
CA ILE A 48 46.31 -7.71 -5.64
C ILE A 48 47.17 -6.84 -6.58
N THR A 49 46.61 -5.71 -7.03
CA THR A 49 47.30 -4.82 -7.96
C THR A 49 48.52 -4.17 -7.32
N SER A 50 48.49 -3.86 -6.01
CA SER A 50 49.64 -3.30 -5.31
C SER A 50 50.83 -4.26 -5.25
N GLU A 51 50.58 -5.55 -5.01
CA GLU A 51 51.62 -6.58 -5.00
C GLU A 51 52.17 -6.84 -6.40
N GLY A 52 51.28 -6.95 -7.40
CA GLY A 52 51.67 -7.12 -8.80
C GLY A 52 52.52 -5.95 -9.31
N SER A 53 52.12 -4.72 -8.98
CA SER A 53 52.85 -3.52 -9.38
C SER A 53 54.24 -3.44 -8.77
N ARG A 54 54.41 -3.82 -7.49
CA ARG A 54 55.73 -3.87 -6.85
C ARG A 54 56.68 -4.81 -7.59
N ARG A 55 56.21 -6.02 -7.92
CA ARG A 55 57.02 -7.01 -8.66
C ARG A 55 57.44 -6.51 -10.05
N ILE A 56 56.54 -5.82 -10.75
CA ILE A 56 56.83 -5.23 -12.07
C ILE A 56 57.88 -4.11 -11.95
N ILE A 57 57.74 -3.24 -10.94
CA ILE A 57 58.66 -2.13 -10.70
C ILE A 57 60.04 -2.65 -10.27
N GLU A 58 60.11 -3.66 -9.41
CA GLU A 58 61.36 -4.32 -9.01
C GLU A 58 62.09 -4.96 -10.20
N ALA A 59 61.35 -5.59 -11.12
CA ALA A 59 61.91 -6.19 -12.32
C ALA A 59 62.34 -5.15 -13.38
N SER A 60 61.65 -4.01 -13.45
CA SER A 60 61.95 -2.94 -14.41
C SER A 60 61.63 -1.55 -13.83
N PRO A 61 62.59 -0.88 -13.17
CA PRO A 61 62.37 0.44 -12.58
C PRO A 61 61.96 1.52 -13.59
N ALA A 62 62.36 1.37 -14.86
CA ALA A 62 61.99 2.28 -15.94
C ALA A 62 60.47 2.36 -16.20
N LEU A 63 59.69 1.38 -15.73
CA LEU A 63 58.24 1.35 -15.90
C LEU A 63 57.47 1.97 -14.72
N GLU A 64 58.15 2.46 -13.67
CA GLU A 64 57.50 2.92 -12.44
C GLU A 64 56.40 3.95 -12.67
N ASP A 65 56.71 5.01 -13.43
CA ASP A 65 55.75 6.09 -13.70
C ASP A 65 54.54 5.59 -14.49
N MET A 66 54.78 4.72 -15.48
CA MET A 66 53.72 4.15 -16.30
C MET A 66 52.77 3.29 -15.45
N VAL A 67 53.32 2.41 -14.60
CA VAL A 67 52.52 1.56 -13.71
C VAL A 67 51.74 2.40 -12.70
N ARG A 68 52.34 3.46 -12.14
CA ARG A 68 51.65 4.36 -11.20
C ARG A 68 50.49 5.10 -11.86
N ILE A 69 50.69 5.64 -13.07
CA ILE A 69 49.64 6.33 -13.82
C ILE A 69 48.51 5.36 -14.18
N GLN A 70 48.85 4.15 -14.63
CA GLN A 70 47.88 3.11 -14.95
C GLN A 70 47.04 2.76 -13.73
N ASN A 71 47.68 2.41 -12.60
CA ASN A 71 46.98 2.05 -11.36
C ASN A 71 46.06 3.17 -10.85
N ARG A 72 46.52 4.43 -10.93
CA ARG A 72 45.72 5.59 -10.55
C ARG A 72 44.50 5.74 -11.46
N THR A 73 44.69 5.59 -12.77
CA THR A 73 43.60 5.71 -13.74
C THR A 73 42.58 4.58 -13.57
N GLU A 74 43.04 3.34 -13.43
CA GLU A 74 42.19 2.17 -13.17
C GLU A 74 41.40 2.33 -11.86
N SER A 75 42.05 2.76 -10.79
CA SER A 75 41.39 2.99 -9.50
C SER A 75 40.31 4.09 -9.57
N LEU A 76 40.58 5.18 -10.29
CA LEU A 76 39.61 6.25 -10.51
C LEU A 76 38.42 5.77 -11.36
N MET A 77 38.68 4.96 -12.38
CA MET A 77 37.62 4.37 -13.22
C MET A 77 36.72 3.43 -12.42
N ILE A 78 37.31 2.58 -11.55
CA ILE A 78 36.53 1.69 -10.69
C ILE A 78 35.72 2.51 -9.68
N LEU A 79 36.31 3.52 -9.04
CA LEU A 79 35.59 4.39 -8.11
C LEU A 79 34.41 5.09 -8.79
N ALA A 80 34.61 5.62 -10.00
CA ALA A 80 33.55 6.23 -10.80
C ALA A 80 32.44 5.22 -11.14
N ALA A 81 32.80 3.99 -11.49
CA ALA A 81 31.84 2.91 -11.77
C ALA A 81 31.02 2.53 -10.52
N VAL A 82 31.65 2.43 -9.35
CA VAL A 82 30.98 2.13 -8.08
C VAL A 82 30.01 3.25 -7.69
N LEU A 83 30.42 4.51 -7.85
CA LEU A 83 29.55 5.66 -7.58
C LEU A 83 28.33 5.67 -8.53
N PHE A 84 28.56 5.45 -9.82
CA PHE A 84 27.50 5.39 -10.82
C PHE A 84 26.51 4.25 -10.51
N TYR A 85 27.03 3.06 -10.15
CA TYR A 85 26.22 1.93 -9.72
C TYR A 85 25.37 2.28 -8.49
N GLY A 86 25.96 2.89 -7.46
CA GLY A 86 25.24 3.30 -6.24
C GLY A 86 24.12 4.30 -6.53
N ILE A 87 24.37 5.30 -7.38
CA ILE A 87 23.34 6.24 -7.84
C ILE A 87 22.23 5.51 -8.60
N GLY A 88 22.59 4.58 -9.48
CA GLY A 88 21.63 3.77 -10.24
C GLY A 88 20.71 2.94 -9.33
N VAL A 89 21.29 2.19 -8.39
CA VAL A 89 20.53 1.42 -7.40
C VAL A 89 19.62 2.32 -6.58
N TYR A 90 20.13 3.44 -6.07
CA TYR A 90 19.35 4.41 -5.29
C TYR A 90 18.13 4.90 -6.06
N LEU A 91 18.32 5.33 -7.32
CA LEU A 91 17.23 5.84 -8.16
C LEU A 91 16.20 4.75 -8.48
N VAL A 92 16.64 3.53 -8.79
CA VAL A 92 15.72 2.41 -9.05
C VAL A 92 14.91 2.08 -7.81
N THR A 93 15.54 1.94 -6.64
CA THR A 93 14.83 1.66 -5.39
C THR A 93 13.87 2.78 -5.01
N LEU A 94 14.25 4.03 -5.22
CA LEU A 94 13.37 5.18 -4.97
C LEU A 94 12.13 5.14 -5.87
N LEU A 95 12.29 4.82 -7.16
CA LEU A 95 11.20 4.71 -8.11
C LEU A 95 10.27 3.53 -7.79
N GLU A 96 10.81 2.37 -7.45
CA GLU A 96 10.02 1.20 -7.03
C GLU A 96 9.24 1.50 -5.75
N SER A 97 9.89 2.11 -4.76
CA SER A 97 9.25 2.48 -3.50
C SER A 97 8.13 3.50 -3.72
N HIS A 98 8.28 4.42 -4.67
CA HIS A 98 7.21 5.33 -5.07
C HIS A 98 5.98 4.60 -5.61
N ARG A 99 6.18 3.62 -6.51
CA ARG A 99 5.08 2.84 -7.08
C ARG A 99 4.34 2.06 -5.99
N THR A 100 5.09 1.39 -5.11
CA THR A 100 4.54 0.65 -3.98
C THR A 100 3.76 1.55 -3.02
N ALA A 101 4.36 2.64 -2.54
CA ALA A 101 3.70 3.56 -1.61
C ALA A 101 2.44 4.21 -2.20
N GLY A 102 2.50 4.59 -3.49
CA GLY A 102 1.35 5.17 -4.19
C GLY A 102 0.19 4.18 -4.37
N PHE A 103 0.49 2.88 -4.53
CA PHE A 103 -0.55 1.85 -4.55
C PHE A 103 -1.16 1.62 -3.17
N ILE A 104 -0.34 1.50 -2.13
CA ILE A 104 -0.81 1.32 -0.74
C ILE A 104 -1.71 2.47 -0.29
N HIS A 105 -1.37 3.72 -0.62
CA HIS A 105 -2.21 4.87 -0.27
C HIS A 105 -3.59 4.84 -0.96
N ARG A 106 -3.69 4.27 -2.17
CA ARG A 106 -4.99 4.08 -2.83
C ARG A 106 -5.83 3.00 -2.16
N ILE A 107 -5.19 1.93 -1.68
CA ILE A 107 -5.87 0.91 -0.90
C ILE A 107 -6.39 1.48 0.42
N ASP A 108 -5.55 2.19 1.17
CA ASP A 108 -5.98 2.83 2.42
C ASP A 108 -7.16 3.78 2.19
N GLY A 109 -7.09 4.60 1.14
CA GLY A 109 -8.20 5.45 0.74
C GLY A 109 -9.48 4.66 0.44
N ARG A 110 -9.38 3.55 -0.31
CA ARG A 110 -10.52 2.71 -0.64
C ARG A 110 -11.11 1.99 0.58
N LEU A 111 -10.27 1.46 1.46
CA LEU A 111 -10.70 0.85 2.72
C LEU A 111 -11.43 1.86 3.62
N LYS A 112 -10.95 3.12 3.68
CA LYS A 112 -11.63 4.22 4.38
C LYS A 112 -12.96 4.60 3.74
N GLU A 113 -13.11 4.47 2.43
CA GLU A 113 -14.40 4.66 1.76
C GLU A 113 -15.37 3.51 2.06
N LEU A 114 -14.88 2.26 2.04
CA LEU A 114 -15.65 1.07 2.39
C LEU A 114 -16.17 1.13 3.84
N SER A 115 -15.32 1.54 4.78
CA SER A 115 -15.73 1.68 6.18
C SER A 115 -16.78 2.78 6.41
N ARG A 116 -16.96 3.69 5.45
CA ARG A 116 -18.00 4.73 5.45
C ARG A 116 -19.23 4.33 4.63
N GLY A 117 -19.34 3.08 4.20
CA GLY A 117 -20.48 2.57 3.44
C GLY A 117 -20.47 2.89 1.94
N LYS A 118 -19.34 3.37 1.39
CA LYS A 118 -19.24 3.73 -0.04
C LYS A 118 -18.73 2.56 -0.89
N TYR A 119 -19.64 1.66 -1.26
CA TYR A 119 -19.29 0.41 -1.94
C TYR A 119 -19.14 0.50 -3.47
N ALA A 120 -19.61 1.59 -4.11
CA ALA A 120 -19.70 1.69 -5.58
C ALA A 120 -18.38 1.92 -6.35
N GLY A 121 -17.21 1.82 -5.72
CA GLY A 121 -15.91 2.11 -6.33
C GLY A 121 -15.08 0.87 -6.65
N VAL A 122 -14.45 0.87 -7.81
CA VAL A 122 -13.51 -0.19 -8.23
C VAL A 122 -12.08 0.33 -8.13
N LEU A 123 -11.24 -0.40 -7.41
CA LEU A 123 -9.80 -0.16 -7.37
C LEU A 123 -9.16 -0.81 -8.60
N THR A 124 -8.81 -0.02 -9.60
CA THR A 124 -8.06 -0.49 -10.77
C THR A 124 -6.54 -0.35 -10.53
N PRO A 125 -5.78 -1.46 -10.45
CA PRO A 125 -4.33 -1.39 -10.36
C PRO A 125 -3.75 -0.81 -11.65
N ARG A 126 -2.62 -0.10 -11.56
CA ARG A 126 -1.85 0.31 -12.74
C ARG A 126 -1.01 -0.87 -13.20
N ARG A 127 -0.72 -0.91 -14.50
CA ARG A 127 0.07 -1.99 -15.13
C ARG A 127 1.38 -2.31 -14.41
N ASP A 128 2.02 -1.30 -13.83
CA ASP A 128 3.33 -1.43 -13.17
C ASP A 128 3.26 -1.55 -11.64
N ASP A 129 2.07 -1.69 -11.05
CA ASP A 129 1.94 -1.86 -9.60
C ASP A 129 2.24 -3.32 -9.20
N HIS A 130 2.99 -3.54 -8.12
CA HIS A 130 3.38 -4.91 -7.71
C HIS A 130 2.22 -5.72 -7.09
N PHE A 131 1.18 -5.07 -6.59
CA PHE A 131 0.19 -5.68 -5.69
C PHE A 131 -1.20 -5.81 -6.35
N HIS A 132 -1.25 -6.30 -7.59
CA HIS A 132 -2.52 -6.49 -8.31
C HIS A 132 -3.51 -7.39 -7.55
N PHE A 133 -3.00 -8.43 -6.87
CA PHE A 133 -3.82 -9.33 -6.06
C PHE A 133 -4.60 -8.59 -4.97
N LEU A 134 -3.98 -7.58 -4.35
CA LEU A 134 -4.60 -6.84 -3.26
C LEU A 134 -5.74 -5.94 -3.77
N ALA A 135 -5.61 -5.40 -4.99
CA ALA A 135 -6.72 -4.71 -5.63
C ALA A 135 -7.91 -5.66 -5.90
N VAL A 136 -7.64 -6.88 -6.37
CA VAL A 136 -8.68 -7.90 -6.57
C VAL A 136 -9.38 -8.22 -5.26
N THR A 137 -8.63 -8.47 -4.18
CA THR A 137 -9.20 -8.75 -2.85
C THR A 137 -10.05 -7.60 -2.33
N VAL A 138 -9.58 -6.34 -2.45
CA VAL A 138 -10.35 -5.16 -2.03
C VAL A 138 -11.62 -5.00 -2.85
N ASN A 139 -11.58 -5.29 -4.16
CA ASN A 139 -12.76 -5.22 -5.02
C ASN A 139 -13.78 -6.31 -4.67
N GLN A 140 -13.32 -7.55 -4.41
CA GLN A 140 -14.19 -8.63 -3.93
C GLN A 140 -14.84 -8.29 -2.59
N LEU A 141 -14.10 -7.69 -1.66
CA LEU A 141 -14.65 -7.19 -0.40
C LEU A 141 -15.70 -6.10 -0.66
N SER A 142 -15.40 -5.14 -1.53
CA SER A 142 -16.33 -4.07 -1.91
C SER A 142 -17.63 -4.62 -2.47
N GLN A 143 -17.53 -5.62 -3.36
CA GLN A 143 -18.68 -6.28 -3.96
C GLN A 143 -19.50 -7.05 -2.94
N GLY A 144 -18.86 -7.88 -2.10
CA GLY A 144 -19.58 -8.64 -1.07
C GLY A 144 -20.26 -7.76 -0.03
N LEU A 145 -19.68 -6.59 0.31
CA LEU A 145 -20.35 -5.60 1.17
C LEU A 145 -21.52 -4.91 0.46
N HIS A 146 -21.40 -4.65 -0.84
CA HIS A 146 -22.48 -4.06 -1.64
C HIS A 146 -23.68 -5.01 -1.75
N GLU A 147 -23.44 -6.27 -2.12
CA GLU A 147 -24.48 -7.31 -2.24
C GLU A 147 -25.22 -7.50 -0.92
N ARG A 148 -24.49 -7.56 0.20
CA ARG A 148 -25.12 -7.62 1.53
C ARG A 148 -25.98 -6.41 1.85
N ALA A 149 -25.54 -5.21 1.47
CA ALA A 149 -26.33 -4.00 1.69
C ALA A 149 -27.62 -3.99 0.83
N GLU A 150 -27.56 -4.51 -0.40
CA GLU A 150 -28.74 -4.68 -1.25
C GLU A 150 -29.72 -5.73 -0.69
N GLU A 151 -29.20 -6.86 -0.20
CA GLU A 151 -30.02 -7.88 0.48
C GLU A 151 -30.71 -7.33 1.73
N GLU A 152 -30.00 -6.56 2.56
CA GLU A 152 -30.59 -5.91 3.74
C GLU A 152 -31.68 -4.91 3.33
N LEU A 153 -31.47 -4.11 2.28
CA LEU A 153 -32.47 -3.18 1.75
C LEU A 153 -33.71 -3.91 1.23
N ALA A 154 -33.53 -4.94 0.41
CA ALA A 154 -34.63 -5.74 -0.12
C ALA A 154 -35.44 -6.43 0.99
N ALA A 155 -34.77 -6.88 2.06
CA ALA A 155 -35.43 -7.46 3.22
C ALA A 155 -36.26 -6.42 3.99
N LEU A 156 -35.77 -5.18 4.11
CA LEU A 156 -36.52 -4.07 4.72
C LEU A 156 -37.73 -3.66 3.88
N ASP A 157 -37.61 -3.62 2.56
CA ASP A 157 -38.72 -3.30 1.66
C ASP A 157 -39.83 -4.37 1.78
N ALA A 158 -39.46 -5.65 1.77
CA ALA A 158 -40.41 -6.75 1.96
C ALA A 158 -41.11 -6.72 3.33
N LEU A 159 -40.42 -6.26 4.39
CA LEU A 159 -41.05 -6.01 5.69
C LEU A 159 -42.04 -4.84 5.63
N GLY A 160 -41.70 -3.77 4.92
CA GLY A 160 -42.56 -2.61 4.72
C GLY A 160 -43.86 -2.97 4.00
N GLU A 161 -43.78 -3.77 2.94
CA GLU A 161 -44.95 -4.28 2.20
C GLU A 161 -45.86 -5.12 3.10
N ASN A 162 -45.31 -6.09 3.83
CA ASN A 162 -46.07 -6.93 4.74
C ASN A 162 -46.75 -6.11 5.85
N LEU A 163 -46.09 -5.09 6.41
CA LEU A 163 -46.70 -4.18 7.39
C LEU A 163 -47.84 -3.35 6.76
N GLY A 164 -47.70 -2.92 5.52
CA GLY A 164 -48.75 -2.26 4.76
C GLY A 164 -50.00 -3.15 4.62
N GLU A 165 -49.81 -4.43 4.33
CA GLU A 165 -50.91 -5.42 4.25
C GLU A 165 -51.60 -5.64 5.60
N VAL A 166 -50.84 -5.70 6.70
CA VAL A 166 -51.39 -5.80 8.06
C VAL A 166 -52.30 -4.59 8.35
N ILE A 167 -51.83 -3.37 8.08
CA ILE A 167 -52.59 -2.14 8.30
C ILE A 167 -53.88 -2.15 7.46
N LEU A 168 -53.81 -2.59 6.21
CA LEU A 168 -54.97 -2.71 5.33
C LEU A 168 -55.98 -3.75 5.84
N GLY A 169 -55.48 -4.90 6.32
CA GLY A 169 -56.28 -5.97 6.92
C GLY A 169 -57.02 -5.52 8.18
N LEU A 170 -56.35 -4.77 9.05
CA LEU A 170 -56.96 -4.18 10.25
C LEU A 170 -58.04 -3.15 9.89
N ARG A 171 -57.78 -2.29 8.90
CA ARG A 171 -58.77 -1.29 8.42
C ARG A 171 -60.00 -1.91 7.78
N THR A 172 -59.86 -3.05 7.12
CA THR A 172 -60.95 -3.74 6.42
C THR A 172 -61.70 -4.74 7.30
N GLY A 173 -61.36 -4.85 8.59
CA GLY A 173 -61.99 -5.77 9.55
C GLY A 173 -61.59 -7.24 9.35
N SER A 174 -60.53 -7.52 8.61
CA SER A 174 -60.00 -8.87 8.38
C SER A 174 -58.90 -9.19 9.41
N GLU A 175 -59.26 -9.24 10.68
CA GLU A 175 -58.33 -9.44 11.80
C GLU A 175 -57.52 -10.75 11.67
N SER A 176 -58.11 -11.80 11.12
CA SER A 176 -57.44 -13.08 10.90
C SER A 176 -56.31 -13.01 9.85
N ARG A 177 -56.51 -12.26 8.75
CA ARG A 177 -55.44 -12.03 7.74
C ARG A 177 -54.35 -11.10 8.28
N ALA A 178 -54.74 -10.07 9.03
CA ALA A 178 -53.79 -9.17 9.67
C ALA A 178 -52.91 -9.91 10.69
N GLY A 179 -53.49 -10.81 11.48
CA GLY A 179 -52.77 -11.66 12.43
C GLY A 179 -51.77 -12.59 11.74
N GLN A 180 -52.18 -13.29 10.68
CA GLN A 180 -51.29 -14.17 9.91
C GLN A 180 -50.08 -13.42 9.33
N LYS A 181 -50.30 -12.23 8.77
CA LYS A 181 -49.22 -11.40 8.22
C LYS A 181 -48.30 -10.81 9.29
N LEU A 182 -48.84 -10.50 10.47
CA LEU A 182 -48.04 -10.04 11.61
C LEU A 182 -47.11 -11.14 12.14
N ASP A 183 -47.60 -12.39 12.21
CA ASP A 183 -46.78 -13.55 12.57
C ASP A 183 -45.68 -13.81 11.53
N GLU A 184 -45.99 -13.64 10.24
CA GLU A 184 -45.01 -13.73 9.16
C GLU A 184 -43.89 -12.68 9.31
N VAL A 185 -44.25 -11.42 9.59
CA VAL A 185 -43.31 -10.32 9.88
C VAL A 185 -42.43 -10.65 11.08
N ARG A 186 -43.03 -11.16 12.17
CA ARG A 186 -42.31 -11.52 13.38
C ARG A 186 -41.28 -12.62 13.12
N HIS A 187 -41.66 -13.68 12.41
CA HIS A 187 -40.74 -14.76 12.06
C HIS A 187 -39.59 -14.27 11.16
N ARG A 188 -39.86 -13.42 10.18
CA ARG A 188 -38.81 -12.83 9.33
C ARG A 188 -37.86 -11.95 10.13
N LEU A 189 -38.37 -11.15 11.06
CA LEU A 189 -37.55 -10.31 11.93
C LEU A 189 -36.64 -11.14 12.85
N GLU A 190 -37.16 -12.23 13.40
CA GLU A 190 -36.37 -13.16 14.22
C GLU A 190 -35.27 -13.86 13.41
N ALA A 191 -35.57 -14.26 12.17
CA ALA A 191 -34.58 -14.83 11.25
C ALA A 191 -33.46 -13.83 10.91
N MET A 192 -33.81 -12.57 10.59
CA MET A 192 -32.82 -11.51 10.36
C MET A 192 -31.97 -11.22 11.59
N ARG A 193 -32.58 -11.19 12.79
CA ARG A 193 -31.83 -11.01 14.05
C ARG A 193 -30.83 -12.12 14.27
N ARG A 194 -31.19 -13.39 14.00
CA ARG A 194 -30.26 -14.53 14.13
C ARG A 194 -29.11 -14.43 13.14
N LEU A 195 -29.38 -14.10 11.89
CA LEU A 195 -28.34 -13.89 10.88
C LEU A 195 -27.38 -12.78 11.30
N LYS A 196 -27.91 -11.64 11.76
CA LYS A 196 -27.10 -10.51 12.20
C LYS A 196 -26.29 -10.81 13.47
N ALA A 197 -26.86 -11.58 14.40
CA ALA A 197 -26.16 -12.05 15.59
C ALA A 197 -24.97 -12.96 15.22
N GLY A 198 -25.16 -13.92 14.31
CA GLY A 198 -24.07 -14.78 13.83
C GLY A 198 -22.97 -14.00 13.09
N GLN A 199 -23.34 -12.96 12.33
CA GLN A 199 -22.37 -12.06 11.70
C GLN A 199 -21.60 -11.22 12.73
N MET A 200 -22.25 -10.76 13.79
CA MET A 200 -21.59 -9.99 14.86
C MET A 200 -20.66 -10.86 15.71
N GLU A 201 -21.03 -12.11 15.98
CA GLU A 201 -20.19 -13.08 16.68
C GLU A 201 -18.90 -13.36 15.89
N SER A 202 -19.03 -13.67 14.60
CA SER A 202 -17.89 -13.84 13.69
C SER A 202 -17.02 -12.58 13.56
N ALA A 203 -17.62 -11.38 13.57
CA ALA A 203 -16.88 -10.13 13.57
C ALA A 203 -16.15 -9.85 14.89
N THR A 204 -16.66 -10.36 16.01
CA THR A 204 -16.06 -10.20 17.34
C THR A 204 -14.85 -11.12 17.49
N ASP A 205 -14.96 -12.37 17.03
CA ASP A 205 -13.82 -13.31 16.99
C ASP A 205 -12.69 -12.78 16.11
N ALA A 206 -13.01 -12.30 14.89
CA ALA A 206 -12.02 -11.69 14.01
C ALA A 206 -11.34 -10.44 14.61
N ARG A 207 -12.05 -9.72 15.51
CA ARG A 207 -11.51 -8.54 16.20
C ARG A 207 -10.55 -8.92 17.31
N ILE A 208 -10.78 -10.04 18.01
CA ILE A 208 -9.88 -10.57 19.02
C ILE A 208 -8.56 -11.01 18.37
N ASP A 209 -8.63 -11.70 17.23
CA ASP A 209 -7.43 -12.11 16.47
C ASP A 209 -6.63 -10.91 15.96
N MET A 210 -7.29 -9.85 15.48
CA MET A 210 -6.61 -8.63 15.03
C MET A 210 -5.91 -7.85 16.16
N VAL A 211 -6.46 -7.86 17.38
CA VAL A 211 -5.84 -7.21 18.54
C VAL A 211 -4.57 -7.96 18.96
N GLN A 212 -4.57 -9.29 18.92
CA GLN A 212 -3.35 -10.09 19.18
C GLN A 212 -2.23 -9.80 18.18
N VAL A 213 -2.55 -9.63 16.89
CA VAL A 213 -1.55 -9.26 15.86
C VAL A 213 -0.99 -7.84 16.08
N SER A 214 -1.76 -6.94 16.68
CA SER A 214 -1.31 -5.57 16.98
C SER A 214 -0.36 -5.50 18.19
N ASP A 215 -0.50 -6.41 19.15
CA ASP A 215 0.39 -6.49 20.33
C ASP A 215 1.77 -7.08 20.00
N ASP A 216 1.88 -7.82 18.88
CA ASP A 216 3.14 -8.38 18.37
C ASP A 216 3.95 -7.40 17.47
N LEU A 217 3.43 -6.21 17.19
CA LEU A 217 4.17 -5.17 16.48
C LEU A 217 5.08 -4.40 17.45
N PRO A 218 6.38 -4.18 17.13
CA PRO A 218 7.27 -3.43 18.00
C PRO A 218 6.71 -2.01 18.23
N ALA A 219 6.58 -1.62 19.50
CA ALA A 219 5.94 -0.40 20.00
C ALA A 219 6.58 0.94 19.56
N GLU A 220 7.38 0.95 18.50
CA GLU A 220 8.07 2.12 18.02
C GLU A 220 7.28 2.78 16.86
N LYS A 221 6.57 3.87 17.22
CA LYS A 221 5.87 4.86 16.36
C LYS A 221 4.37 4.69 16.16
N VAL A 222 3.61 4.75 17.25
CA VAL A 222 2.31 5.45 17.21
C VAL A 222 2.58 6.90 17.61
N ALA A 223 2.71 7.79 16.63
CA ALA A 223 2.78 9.22 16.91
C ALA A 223 1.45 9.67 17.52
N PRO A 224 1.44 10.40 18.66
CA PRO A 224 0.20 10.90 19.24
C PRO A 224 -0.46 11.89 18.26
N LEU A 225 -1.78 11.71 18.06
CA LEU A 225 -2.61 12.67 17.34
C LEU A 225 -2.48 14.05 17.99
N PRO A 226 -2.32 15.14 17.21
CA PRO A 226 -2.30 16.48 17.77
C PRO A 226 -3.67 16.79 18.40
N PRO A 227 -3.70 17.33 19.64
CA PRO A 227 -4.91 17.92 20.16
C PRO A 227 -5.18 19.21 19.38
N ASP A 228 -6.46 19.56 19.24
CA ASP A 228 -7.01 20.78 18.63
C ASP A 228 -7.35 20.72 17.13
N SER A 229 -8.55 20.18 16.85
CA SER A 229 -9.38 20.62 15.71
C SER A 229 -10.87 20.62 16.02
N LEU A 230 -11.22 20.92 17.29
CA LEU A 230 -12.57 21.29 17.70
C LEU A 230 -12.55 22.70 18.28
N SER A 231 -12.42 23.70 17.41
CA SER A 231 -12.90 25.07 17.62
C SER A 231 -12.75 25.87 16.32
N GLY A 232 -13.89 26.25 15.72
CA GLY A 232 -13.97 27.07 14.51
C GLY A 232 -14.95 26.52 13.49
#